data_AF-A0A353YCG8-F1
#
_entry.id   AF-A0A353YCG8-F1
#
_cell.length_a   1.000
_cell.length_b   1.000
_cell.length_c   1.000
_cell.angle_alpha   90.00
_cell.angle_beta   90.00
_cell.angle_gamma   90.00
#
_symmetry.space_group_name_H-M   'P 1'
#
loop_
_entity.id
_entity.type
_entity.pdbx_description
1 polymer ?
#
loop_
_entity_poly.entity_id
_entity_poly.type
_entity_poly.pdbx_seq_one_letter_code
_entity_poly.pdbx_strand_id
1 'polypeptide(L)'
;MASSQHARAFDPLDLELIERAYDAAWAELAARAPQRDPAKDEERKLALRKCVDVAVQSGEMDVDALRNRALAHMPEYWFRRSV
;
A
#
# COMPACT_ATOMS: atom_id res chain seq x y z
N MET A 1 -5.44 -20.99 -23.85
CA MET A 1 -5.47 -21.41 -22.43
C MET A 1 -5.68 -20.15 -21.61
N ALA A 2 -6.91 -19.90 -21.15
CA ALA A 2 -7.19 -18.80 -20.24
C ALA A 2 -6.75 -19.23 -18.84
N SER A 3 -5.65 -18.64 -18.34
CA SER A 3 -5.35 -18.73 -16.92
C SER A 3 -6.39 -17.90 -16.20
N SER A 4 -7.36 -18.56 -15.58
CA SER A 4 -8.29 -17.95 -14.65
C SER A 4 -7.46 -17.47 -13.45
N GLN A 5 -6.97 -16.23 -13.52
CA GLN A 5 -6.75 -15.44 -12.31
C GLN A 5 -8.14 -15.32 -11.68
N HIS A 6 -8.52 -16.31 -10.87
CA HIS A 6 -9.69 -16.20 -10.02
C HIS A 6 -9.50 -14.91 -9.23
N ALA A 7 -10.38 -13.94 -9.44
CA ALA A 7 -10.52 -12.83 -8.53
C ALA A 7 -10.77 -13.46 -7.16
N ARG A 8 -9.72 -13.52 -6.33
CA ARG A 8 -9.81 -14.05 -4.98
C ARG A 8 -10.87 -13.19 -4.29
N ALA A 9 -12.01 -13.79 -3.97
CA ALA A 9 -13.00 -13.13 -3.15
C ALA A 9 -12.35 -12.95 -1.78
N PHE A 10 -12.03 -11.72 -1.41
CA PHE A 10 -11.51 -11.41 -0.09
C PHE A 10 -12.61 -11.70 0.92
N ASP A 11 -12.29 -12.50 1.92
CA ASP A 11 -13.17 -12.65 3.06
C ASP A 11 -13.11 -11.36 3.94
N PRO A 12 -14.02 -11.20 4.91
CA PRO A 12 -14.01 -10.00 5.75
C PRO A 12 -12.69 -9.79 6.50
N LEU A 13 -11.98 -10.86 6.86
CA LEU A 13 -10.70 -10.78 7.55
C LEU A 13 -9.59 -10.31 6.60
N ASP A 14 -9.56 -10.81 5.37
CA ASP A 14 -8.67 -10.33 4.31
C ASP A 14 -8.84 -8.80 4.12
N LEU A 15 -10.08 -8.31 4.09
CA LEU A 15 -10.37 -6.88 3.98
C LEU A 15 -9.84 -6.08 5.17
N GLU A 16 -10.05 -6.56 6.40
CA GLU A 16 -9.51 -5.93 7.60
C GLU A 16 -7.98 -5.90 7.61
N LEU A 17 -7.32 -6.96 7.15
CA LEU A 17 -5.86 -7.03 7.05
C LEU A 17 -5.32 -6.03 6.01
N ILE A 18 -6.00 -5.91 4.87
CA ILE A 18 -5.67 -4.95 3.81
C ILE A 18 -5.81 -3.51 4.32
N GLU A 19 -6.90 -3.20 5.02
CA GLU A 19 -7.13 -1.87 5.59
C GLU A 19 -6.06 -1.53 6.65
N ARG A 20 -5.76 -2.47 7.55
CA ARG A 20 -4.71 -2.29 8.56
C ARG A 20 -3.33 -2.09 7.94
N ALA A 21 -3.01 -2.84 6.89
CA ALA A 21 -1.74 -2.70 6.17
C ALA A 21 -1.64 -1.34 5.49
N TYR A 22 -2.74 -0.88 4.87
CA TYR A 22 -2.82 0.45 4.27
C TYR A 22 -2.60 1.55 5.31
N ASP A 23 -3.31 1.51 6.45
CA ASP A 23 -3.18 2.51 7.50
C ASP A 23 -1.77 2.56 8.10
N ALA A 24 -1.18 1.38 8.35
CA ALA A 24 0.19 1.27 8.83
C ALA A 24 1.20 1.86 7.83
N ALA A 25 1.06 1.53 6.55
CA ALA A 25 1.94 2.07 5.49
C ALA A 25 1.77 3.58 5.33
N TRP A 26 0.54 4.09 5.44
CA TRP A 26 0.26 5.52 5.38
C TRP A 26 0.87 6.27 6.56
N ALA A 27 0.76 5.74 7.78
CA ALA A 27 1.37 6.31 8.97
C ALA A 27 2.90 6.40 8.84
N GLU A 28 3.53 5.34 8.30
CA GLU A 28 4.96 5.30 8.05
C GLU A 28 5.39 6.31 6.98
N LEU A 29 4.64 6.41 5.88
CA LEU A 29 4.90 7.40 4.82
C LEU A 29 4.75 8.84 5.36
N ALA A 30 3.70 9.10 6.16
CA ALA A 30 3.46 10.39 6.78
C ALA A 30 4.57 10.76 7.79
N ALA A 31 5.06 9.80 8.58
CA ALA A 31 6.17 10.01 9.52
C ALA A 31 7.50 10.32 8.80
N ARG A 32 7.70 9.76 7.60
CA ARG A 32 8.91 9.97 6.79
C ARG A 32 8.90 11.23 5.93
N ALA A 33 7.74 11.90 5.79
CA ALA A 33 7.57 13.09 4.98
C ALA A 33 7.48 14.37 5.85
N PRO A 34 8.61 14.98 6.27
CA PRO A 34 8.61 16.21 7.07
C PRO A 34 8.04 17.44 6.34
N GLN A 35 7.92 17.37 5.00
CA GLN A 35 7.35 18.41 4.14
C GLN A 35 6.08 17.86 3.45
N ARG A 36 5.18 17.30 4.25
CA ARG A 36 3.91 16.77 3.73
C ARG A 36 3.11 17.90 3.06
N ASP A 37 2.79 17.72 1.79
CA ASP A 37 1.97 18.62 1.01
C ASP A 37 0.54 18.06 0.96
N PRO A 38 -0.43 18.67 1.65
CA PRO A 38 -1.82 18.21 1.66
C PRO A 38 -2.44 18.12 0.26
N ALA A 39 -1.98 18.95 -0.69
CA ALA A 39 -2.48 18.91 -2.06
C ALA A 39 -2.06 17.64 -2.81
N LYS A 40 -0.95 17.00 -2.39
CA LYS A 40 -0.42 15.76 -2.95
C LYS A 40 -0.80 14.52 -2.15
N ASP A 41 -1.44 14.70 -0.99
CA ASP A 41 -1.82 13.56 -0.15
C ASP A 41 -2.81 12.64 -0.84
N GLU A 42 -3.76 13.18 -1.60
CA GLU A 42 -4.70 12.35 -2.36
C GLU A 42 -4.01 11.52 -3.44
N GLU A 43 -3.03 12.10 -4.15
CA GLU A 43 -2.19 11.36 -5.11
C GLU A 43 -1.41 10.24 -4.41
N ARG A 44 -0.82 10.53 -3.24
CA ARG A 44 -0.06 9.56 -2.45
C ARG A 44 -0.94 8.44 -1.91
N LYS A 45 -2.14 8.74 -1.41
CA LYS A 45 -3.11 7.75 -0.95
C LYS A 45 -3.55 6.84 -2.09
N LEU A 46 -3.84 7.40 -3.26
CA LEU A 46 -4.19 6.62 -4.45
C LEU A 46 -3.03 5.73 -4.92
N ALA A 47 -1.80 6.23 -4.90
CA ALA A 47 -0.61 5.45 -5.22
C ALA A 47 -0.39 4.33 -4.20
N LEU A 48 -0.54 4.63 -2.90
CA LEU A 48 -0.41 3.64 -1.83
C LEU A 48 -1.45 2.54 -1.97
N ARG A 49 -2.71 2.89 -2.26
CA ARG A 49 -3.79 1.92 -2.45
C ARG A 49 -3.47 0.94 -3.56
N LYS A 50 -2.98 1.43 -4.71
CA LYS A 50 -2.53 0.57 -5.81
C LYS A 50 -1.37 -0.35 -5.40
N CYS A 51 -0.43 0.14 -4.60
CA CYS A 51 0.69 -0.67 -4.12
C CYS A 51 0.22 -1.78 -3.16
N VAL A 52 -0.76 -1.49 -2.30
CA VAL A 52 -1.40 -2.50 -1.43
C VAL A 52 -2.14 -3.53 -2.29
N ASP A 53 -2.92 -3.11 -3.29
CA ASP A 53 -3.63 -4.05 -4.18
C ASP A 53 -2.64 -4.99 -4.91
N VAL A 54 -1.49 -4.48 -5.35
CA VAL A 54 -0.40 -5.29 -5.94
C VAL A 54 0.23 -6.22 -4.90
N ALA A 55 0.41 -5.74 -3.66
CA ALA A 55 0.95 -6.57 -2.59
C ALA A 55 0.02 -7.77 -2.28
N VAL A 56 -1.28 -7.55 -2.29
CA VAL A 56 -2.28 -8.60 -2.07
C VAL A 56 -2.26 -9.66 -3.17
N GLN A 57 -1.97 -9.29 -4.41
CA GLN A 57 -1.82 -10.24 -5.52
C GLN A 57 -0.63 -11.20 -5.34
N SER A 58 0.32 -10.89 -4.46
CA SER A 58 1.43 -11.79 -4.14
C SER A 58 1.03 -13.01 -3.30
N GLY A 59 -0.19 -13.02 -2.76
CA GLY A 59 -0.78 -14.16 -2.04
C GLY A 59 -0.47 -14.20 -0.54
N GLU A 60 0.47 -13.38 -0.06
CA GLU A 60 0.78 -13.24 1.36
C GLU A 60 -0.19 -12.24 2.02
N MET A 61 -0.99 -12.74 2.96
CA MET A 61 -2.02 -11.96 3.65
C MET A 61 -1.65 -11.79 5.13
N ASP A 62 -0.67 -10.92 5.36
CA ASP A 62 -0.21 -10.50 6.68
C ASP A 62 -0.02 -8.97 6.67
N VAL A 63 -0.32 -8.30 7.78
CA VAL A 63 -0.30 -6.82 7.86
C VAL A 63 1.11 -6.29 7.59
N ASP A 64 2.13 -6.89 8.22
CA ASP A 64 3.52 -6.44 8.07
C ASP A 64 4.05 -6.75 6.68
N ALA A 65 3.72 -7.93 6.13
CA ALA A 65 4.11 -8.31 4.78
C ALA A 65 3.50 -7.37 3.72
N LEU A 66 2.18 -7.12 3.79
CA LEU A 66 1.48 -6.22 2.89
C LEU A 66 1.99 -4.79 3.00
N ARG A 67 2.20 -4.27 4.22
CA ARG A 67 2.81 -2.95 4.46
C ARG A 67 4.18 -2.85 3.80
N ASN A 68 5.08 -3.78 4.14
CA ASN A 68 6.47 -3.75 3.66
C ASN A 68 6.52 -3.80 2.13
N ARG A 69 5.67 -4.63 1.53
CA ARG A 69 5.58 -4.78 0.08
C ARG A 69 4.98 -3.55 -0.59
N ALA A 70 3.92 -2.98 -0.02
CA ALA A 70 3.33 -1.75 -0.53
C ALA A 70 4.36 -0.59 -0.50
N LEU A 71 5.12 -0.46 0.58
CA LEU A 71 6.18 0.56 0.69
C LEU A 71 7.35 0.29 -0.26
N ALA A 72 7.70 -0.97 -0.52
CA ALA A 72 8.74 -1.34 -1.49
C ALA A 72 8.32 -1.03 -2.94
N HIS A 73 7.01 -1.06 -3.25
CA HIS A 73 6.48 -0.69 -4.56
C HIS A 73 6.25 0.82 -4.74
N MET A 74 6.29 1.59 -3.64
CA MET A 74 6.14 3.04 -3.73
C MET A 74 7.38 3.69 -4.35
N PRO A 75 7.21 4.65 -5.26
CA PRO A 75 8.33 5.38 -5.83
C PRO A 75 9.21 6.06 -4.78
N GLU A 76 10.53 5.93 -4.91
CA GLU A 76 11.52 6.48 -3.96
C GLU A 76 11.39 7.98 -3.72
N TYR A 77 10.91 8.74 -4.72
CA TYR A 77 10.73 10.18 -4.60
C TYR A 77 9.67 10.59 -3.58
N TRP A 78 8.79 9.67 -3.17
CA TRP A 78 7.85 9.90 -2.06
C TRP A 78 8.52 9.81 -0.68
N PHE A 79 9.70 9.18 -0.62
CA PHE A 79 10.52 9.06 0.60
C PHE A 79 11.69 10.05 0.63
N ARG A 80 12.06 10.64 -0.51
CA ARG A 80 13.12 11.66 -0.57
C ARG A 80 12.65 12.95 0.10
N ARG A 81 13.38 13.36 1.14
CA ARG A 81 13.42 14.75 1.61
C ARG A 81 13.83 15.64 0.43
N SER A 82 13.02 16.62 0.07
CA SER A 82 13.53 17.72 -0.75
C SER A 82 14.47 18.50 0.16
N VAL A 83 15.77 18.39 -0.13
CA VAL A 83 16.82 19.28 0.40
C VAL A 83 16.68 20.66 -0.24
#